data_AF-A0A942MK42-F1
#
_entry.id   AF-A0A942MK42-F1
#
_cell.length_a   1.000
_cell.length_b   1.000
_cell.length_c   1.000
_cell.angle_alpha   90.00
_cell.angle_beta   90.00
_cell.angle_gamma   90.00
#
_symmetry.space_group_name_H-M   'P 1'
#
loop_
_entity.id
_entity.type
_entity.pdbx_description
1 polymer ?
#
loop_
_entity_poly.entity_id
_entity_poly.type
_entity_poly.pdbx_seq_one_letter_code
_entity_poly.pdbx_strand_id
1 'polypeptide(L)'
;MKTLLLILTFILSFSHSLFSQASGRVQLFGHLDKRHGGNNTFYSGCWGWTNPVDNREYGIIGCINGTSIVDVTNADSIQEVAYIPGA
;
A
#
# COMPACT_ATOMS: atom_id res chain seq x y z
N MET A 1 32.67 37.26 13.12
CA MET A 1 32.95 35.85 12.70
C MET A 1 32.01 34.86 13.39
N LYS A 2 31.88 34.87 14.72
CA LYS A 2 31.01 33.97 15.51
C LYS A 2 29.53 33.98 15.07
N THR A 3 28.96 35.16 14.87
CA THR A 3 27.56 35.35 14.45
C THR A 3 27.29 34.85 13.03
N LEU A 4 28.27 34.99 12.13
CA LEU A 4 28.18 34.48 10.75
C LEU A 4 28.18 32.94 10.74
N LEU A 5 28.99 32.33 11.60
CA LEU A 5 29.04 30.88 11.76
C LEU A 5 27.68 30.33 12.25
N LEU A 6 27.04 31.01 13.22
CA LEU A 6 25.72 30.63 13.74
C LEU A 6 24.61 30.67 12.68
N ILE A 7 24.59 31.72 11.85
CA ILE A 7 23.60 31.86 10.76
C ILE A 7 23.79 30.75 9.72
N LEU A 8 25.04 30.43 9.37
CA LEU A 8 25.35 29.39 8.40
C LEU A 8 24.88 28.00 8.89
N THR A 9 25.14 27.67 10.16
CA THR A 9 24.69 26.40 10.75
C THR A 9 23.16 26.28 10.81
N PHE A 10 22.46 27.39 11.09
CA PHE A 10 21.00 27.41 11.14
C PHE A 10 20.36 27.15 9.76
N ILE A 11 20.92 27.74 8.70
CA ILE A 11 20.43 27.54 7.32
C ILE A 11 20.63 26.08 6.86
N LEU A 12 21.78 25.49 7.16
CA LEU A 12 22.08 24.09 6.79
C LEU A 12 21.16 23.08 7.49
N SER A 13 20.62 23.44 8.67
CA SER A 13 19.75 22.56 9.46
C SER A 13 18.35 22.38 8.86
N PHE A 14 17.90 23.25 7.95
CA PHE A 14 16.58 23.19 7.31
C PHE A 14 16.56 22.40 5.98
N SER A 15 17.72 21.87 5.54
CA SER A 15 17.90 21.37 4.16
C SER A 15 17.62 19.87 3.97
N HIS A 16 17.11 19.16 4.98
CA HIS A 16 16.97 17.70 4.90
C HIS A 16 15.51 17.25 4.91
N SER A 17 14.93 17.05 3.73
CA SER A 17 13.76 16.19 3.56
C SER A 17 14.20 14.74 3.70
N LEU A 18 14.15 14.20 4.93
CA LEU A 18 14.38 12.77 5.17
C LEU A 18 13.13 11.99 4.77
N PHE A 19 13.09 11.49 3.53
CA PHE A 19 12.06 10.56 3.09
C PHE A 19 12.33 9.17 3.69
N SER A 20 11.86 8.94 4.92
CA SER A 20 11.94 7.62 5.60
C SER A 20 11.31 6.48 4.77
N GLN A 21 10.40 6.81 3.87
CA GLN A 21 9.61 5.86 3.10
C GLN A 21 10.27 5.45 1.76
N ALA A 22 11.33 6.14 1.34
CA ALA A 22 12.04 5.82 0.12
C ALA A 22 13.07 4.71 0.39
N SER A 23 12.58 3.50 0.69
CA SER A 23 13.43 2.32 0.85
C SER A 23 14.29 2.04 -0.40
N GLY A 24 13.86 2.52 -1.58
CA GLY A 24 14.46 2.22 -2.89
C GLY A 24 14.32 0.75 -3.30
N ARG A 25 13.99 -0.13 -2.33
CA ARG A 25 13.85 -1.58 -2.47
C ARG A 25 12.40 -2.04 -2.40
N VAL A 26 11.49 -1.17 -1.98
CA VAL A 26 10.04 -1.40 -2.01
C VAL A 26 9.42 -0.26 -2.77
N GLN A 27 8.71 -0.59 -3.84
CA GLN A 27 7.94 0.35 -4.64
C GLN A 27 6.45 0.04 -4.46
N LEU A 28 5.62 1.08 -4.45
CA LEU A 28 4.18 0.90 -4.46
C LEU A 28 3.79 0.25 -5.78
N PHE A 29 3.27 -0.98 -5.73
CA PHE A 29 2.81 -1.71 -6.91
C PHE A 29 1.48 -1.16 -7.41
N GLY A 30 0.54 -0.86 -6.51
CA GLY A 30 -0.72 -0.21 -6.84
C GLY A 30 -1.60 -0.02 -5.62
N HIS A 31 -2.80 0.53 -5.82
CA HIS A 31 -3.71 0.88 -4.75
C HIS A 31 -5.16 0.53 -5.11
N LEU A 32 -5.82 -0.25 -4.25
CA LEU A 32 -7.24 -0.57 -4.33
C LEU A 32 -7.82 -0.49 -2.92
N ASP A 33 -8.93 0.25 -2.77
CA ASP A 33 -9.64 0.37 -1.49
C ASP A 33 -11.15 0.23 -1.70
N LYS A 34 -11.59 -1.01 -1.92
CA LYS A 34 -13.00 -1.37 -2.11
C LYS A 34 -13.55 -2.00 -0.83
N ARG A 35 -13.93 -1.15 0.13
CA ARG A 35 -14.47 -1.59 1.42
C ARG A 35 -15.84 -2.25 1.27
N HIS A 36 -16.00 -3.38 1.95
CA HIS A 36 -17.29 -4.06 2.13
C HIS A 36 -17.86 -3.79 3.52
N GLY A 37 -19.18 -3.61 3.61
CA GLY A 37 -19.88 -3.34 4.88
C GLY A 37 -20.11 -1.85 5.20
N GLY A 38 -19.81 -0.94 4.28
CA GLY A 38 -20.08 0.49 4.42
C GLY A 38 -18.94 1.31 5.03
N ASN A 39 -19.28 2.53 5.47
CA ASN A 39 -18.31 3.47 6.06
C ASN A 39 -17.75 2.93 7.39
N ASN A 40 -16.49 3.22 7.66
CA ASN A 40 -15.80 2.84 8.90
C ASN A 40 -15.64 1.31 9.11
N THR A 41 -15.51 0.57 8.02
CA THR A 41 -15.17 -0.86 8.03
C THR A 41 -13.69 -1.08 7.80
N PHE A 42 -13.16 -2.14 8.40
CA PHE A 42 -11.73 -2.46 8.37
C PHE A 42 -11.52 -3.82 7.70
N TYR A 43 -10.34 -3.96 7.09
CA TYR A 43 -9.84 -5.26 6.64
C TYR A 43 -9.23 -6.01 7.83
N SER A 44 -9.32 -7.33 7.83
CA SER A 44 -8.78 -8.18 8.90
C SER A 44 -7.41 -8.77 8.59
N GLY A 45 -7.09 -8.96 7.31
CA GLY A 45 -5.80 -9.51 6.85
C GLY A 45 -5.75 -9.67 5.33
N CYS A 46 -4.57 -10.00 4.80
CA CYS A 46 -4.39 -10.30 3.38
C CYS A 46 -3.38 -11.44 3.16
N TRP A 47 -3.58 -12.18 2.07
CA TRP A 47 -2.67 -13.22 1.57
C TRP A 47 -2.52 -13.09 0.05
N GLY A 48 -1.41 -13.60 -0.48
CA GLY A 48 -1.17 -13.71 -1.91
C GLY A 48 -1.36 -15.15 -2.39
N TRP A 49 -1.90 -15.33 -3.58
CA TRP A 49 -1.95 -16.61 -4.27
C TRP A 49 -1.63 -16.43 -5.75
N THR A 50 -0.77 -17.30 -6.30
CA THR A 50 -0.44 -17.33 -7.72
C THR A 50 -1.05 -18.58 -8.34
N ASN A 51 -1.81 -18.41 -9.41
CA ASN A 51 -2.38 -19.51 -10.16
C ASN A 51 -1.26 -20.27 -10.89
N PRO A 52 -1.06 -21.57 -10.61
CA PRO A 52 0.03 -22.34 -11.22
C PRO A 52 -0.16 -22.62 -12.72
N VAL A 53 -1.35 -22.39 -13.28
CA VAL A 53 -1.65 -22.69 -14.69
C VAL A 53 -1.38 -21.50 -15.61
N ASP A 54 -1.78 -20.30 -15.20
CA ASP A 54 -1.70 -19.08 -16.02
C ASP A 54 -0.85 -17.96 -15.41
N ASN A 55 -0.20 -18.21 -14.26
CA ASN A 55 0.62 -17.26 -13.50
C ASN A 55 -0.11 -15.97 -13.06
N ARG A 56 -1.44 -15.96 -13.04
CA ARG A 56 -2.18 -14.81 -12.49
C ARG A 56 -1.99 -14.73 -10.99
N GLU A 57 -1.84 -13.51 -10.50
CA GLU A 57 -1.60 -13.23 -9.09
C GLU A 57 -2.83 -12.61 -8.45
N TYR A 58 -3.17 -13.08 -7.25
CA TYR A 58 -4.37 -12.68 -6.53
C TYR A 58 -4.06 -12.27 -5.10
N GLY A 59 -4.63 -11.14 -4.69
CA GLY A 59 -4.79 -10.74 -3.29
C GLY A 59 -6.08 -11.33 -2.72
N ILE A 60 -5.99 -12.03 -1.59
CA ILE A 60 -7.11 -12.56 -0.83
C ILE A 60 -7.24 -11.71 0.43
N ILE A 61 -8.28 -10.88 0.51
CA ILE A 61 -8.40 -9.84 1.54
C ILE A 61 -9.61 -10.12 2.43
N GLY A 62 -9.37 -10.30 3.73
CA GLY A 62 -10.43 -10.43 4.72
C GLY A 62 -11.12 -9.08 4.94
N CYS A 63 -12.44 -9.06 4.78
CA CYS A 63 -13.31 -7.91 4.98
C CYS A 63 -14.24 -8.17 6.19
N ILE A 64 -14.88 -7.12 6.72
CA ILE A 64 -15.76 -7.22 7.91
C ILE A 64 -16.88 -8.26 7.76
N ASN A 65 -17.40 -8.45 6.54
CA ASN A 65 -18.56 -9.28 6.24
C ASN A 65 -18.30 -10.29 5.11
N GLY A 66 -17.03 -10.61 4.81
CA GLY A 66 -16.68 -11.54 3.74
C GLY A 66 -15.21 -11.52 3.34
N THR A 67 -14.90 -12.07 2.18
CA THR A 67 -13.54 -12.12 1.61
C THR A 67 -13.56 -11.57 0.19
N SER A 68 -12.67 -10.62 -0.09
CA SER A 68 -12.46 -10.03 -1.42
C SER A 68 -11.31 -10.77 -2.13
N ILE A 69 -11.51 -11.09 -3.41
CA ILE A 69 -10.51 -11.69 -4.29
C ILE A 69 -10.15 -10.65 -5.35
N VAL A 70 -8.88 -10.23 -5.35
CA VAL A 70 -8.37 -9.13 -6.18
C VAL A 70 -7.33 -9.67 -7.14
N ASP A 71 -7.51 -9.49 -8.46
CA ASP A 71 -6.46 -9.72 -9.45
C ASP A 71 -5.42 -8.59 -9.33
N VAL A 72 -4.17 -8.97 -9.05
CA VAL A 72 -3.01 -8.08 -8.92
C VAL A 72 -1.92 -8.42 -9.94
N THR A 73 -2.24 -9.18 -11.00
CA THR A 73 -1.28 -9.59 -12.03
C THR A 73 -0.63 -8.40 -12.75
N ASN A 74 -1.37 -7.30 -12.87
CA ASN A 74 -0.88 -6.07 -13.50
C ASN A 74 -1.16 -4.87 -12.59
N ALA A 75 -0.11 -4.15 -12.22
CA ALA A 75 -0.14 -2.91 -11.43
C ALA A 75 -1.09 -1.85 -12.00
N ASP A 76 -1.19 -1.75 -13.33
CA ASP A 76 -2.03 -0.77 -14.03
C ASP A 76 -3.51 -1.17 -14.07
N SER A 77 -3.84 -2.41 -13.67
CA SER A 77 -5.17 -3.00 -13.82
C SER A 77 -5.58 -3.85 -12.62
N ILE A 78 -5.27 -3.38 -11.41
CA ILE A 78 -5.70 -4.05 -10.17
C ILE A 78 -7.22 -3.95 -10.03
N GLN A 79 -7.88 -5.09 -9.82
CA GLN A 79 -9.34 -5.13 -9.71
C GLN A 79 -9.85 -6.27 -8.83
N GLU A 80 -10.93 -6.03 -8.09
CA GLU A 80 -11.68 -7.11 -7.45
C GLU A 80 -12.41 -7.95 -8.51
N VAL A 81 -12.11 -9.24 -8.56
CA VAL A 81 -12.72 -10.20 -9.49
C VAL A 81 -13.83 -11.03 -8.86
N ALA A 82 -13.83 -11.17 -7.52
CA ALA A 82 -14.90 -11.83 -6.80
C ALA A 82 -14.99 -11.33 -5.34
N TYR A 83 -16.18 -11.46 -4.77
CA TYR A 83 -16.42 -11.26 -3.34
C TYR A 83 -17.23 -12.43 -2.79
N ILE A 84 -16.73 -13.04 -1.72
CA ILE A 84 -17.34 -14.19 -1.05
C ILE A 84 -17.94 -13.69 0.26
N PRO A 85 -19.28 -13.61 0.39
CA PRO A 85 -19.93 -13.20 1.62
C PRO A 85 -19.57 -14.11 2.80
N GLY A 86 -19.44 -13.52 3.99
CA GLY A 86 -19.33 -14.24 5.25
C GLY A 86 -20.66 -14.91 5.64
N ALA A 87 -20.57 -15.91 6.51
CA ALA A 87 -21.73 -16.57 7.12
C ALA A 87 -22.32 -15.77 8.28
#